data_AF-A0A7J9HQY9-F1
#
_entry.id   AF-A0A7J9HQY9-F1
#
_cell.length_a   1.000
_cell.length_b   1.000
_cell.length_c   1.000
_cell.angle_alpha   90.00
_cell.angle_beta   90.00
_cell.angle_gamma   90.00
#
_symmetry.space_group_name_H-M   'P 1'
#
loop_
_entity.id
_entity.type
_entity.pdbx_description
1 polymer ?
#
loop_
_entity_poly.entity_id
_entity_poly.type
_entity_poly.pdbx_seq_one_letter_code
_entity_poly.pdbx_strand_id
1 'polypeptide(L)'
;KRRSSSLKTKSFSFISSISKSIHKCQCRILQFFSKLAAGPRRHQCFVILKREEEPISSEPNVRPRIKLKFSTSFSQVVPRVTVLKEEERQAEVQVEKHQHLLPPLVSSKKRTVVLDLDETLVHSTTGTPPPNYDFMITPTIEGVTMNFYVLKRPGVDEFLEAISKKYEVVVFTAGLEQYASLLLDVLDPKGLISHRLYRDSCKPLVKRRFAKDLSTIGRDLENVVIVDDNPRSYALQPANAIPIKRFVDDVEDKELEKLLGFFEMYCDGFEDMREAVKQYLGGANNTTKPARRSSSSRHRNTRDLSSVIKYHHI
;
A
#
# COMPACT_ATOMS: atom_id res chain seq x y z
N LYS A 1 -8.29 -57.73 13.54
CA LYS A 1 -7.55 -56.48 13.23
C LYS A 1 -8.48 -55.26 13.36
N ARG A 2 -8.58 -54.63 14.55
CA ARG A 2 -9.27 -53.34 14.78
C ARG A 2 -8.54 -52.61 15.91
N ARG A 3 -7.50 -51.83 15.60
CA ARG A 3 -6.78 -51.03 16.61
C ARG A 3 -6.02 -49.79 16.09
N SER A 4 -6.25 -49.32 14.85
CA SER A 4 -5.49 -48.18 14.28
C SER A 4 -6.22 -46.83 14.18
N SER A 5 -7.51 -46.74 14.53
CA SER A 5 -8.30 -45.49 14.33
C SER A 5 -8.32 -44.53 15.53
N SER A 6 -7.89 -44.96 16.73
CA SER A 6 -7.96 -44.16 17.97
C SER A 6 -6.70 -43.32 18.27
N LEU A 7 -5.54 -43.70 17.69
CA LEU A 7 -4.27 -42.98 17.90
C LEU A 7 -4.14 -41.73 17.01
N LYS A 8 -4.75 -41.73 15.81
CA LYS A 8 -4.70 -40.59 14.88
C LYS A 8 -5.49 -39.39 15.40
N THR A 9 -6.68 -39.58 15.95
CA THR A 9 -7.53 -38.49 16.47
C THR A 9 -6.94 -37.79 17.69
N LYS A 10 -6.22 -38.52 18.56
CA LYS A 10 -5.52 -37.91 19.71
C LYS A 10 -4.33 -37.04 19.26
N SER A 11 -3.57 -37.48 18.25
CA SER A 11 -2.45 -36.72 17.68
C SER A 11 -2.88 -35.38 17.06
N PHE A 12 -3.98 -35.35 16.30
CA PHE A 12 -4.52 -34.11 15.72
C PHE A 12 -5.01 -33.12 16.78
N SER A 13 -5.63 -33.59 17.87
CA SER A 13 -6.06 -32.73 18.97
C SER A 13 -4.88 -32.11 19.74
N PHE A 14 -3.76 -32.85 19.84
CA PHE A 14 -2.54 -32.41 20.50
C PHE A 14 -1.78 -31.37 19.66
N ILE A 15 -1.69 -31.58 18.34
CA ILE A 15 -1.07 -30.64 17.39
C ILE A 15 -1.87 -29.33 17.32
N SER A 16 -3.21 -29.39 17.31
CA SER A 16 -4.07 -28.20 17.37
C SER A 16 -3.90 -27.43 18.68
N SER A 17 -3.73 -28.14 19.80
CA SER A 17 -3.49 -27.53 21.11
C SER A 17 -2.11 -26.87 21.21
N ILE A 18 -1.08 -27.48 20.63
CA ILE A 18 0.27 -26.91 20.54
C ILE A 18 0.27 -25.66 19.63
N SER A 19 -0.36 -25.72 18.46
CA SER A 19 -0.47 -24.57 17.54
C SER A 19 -1.18 -23.38 18.19
N LYS A 20 -2.30 -23.63 18.90
CA LYS A 20 -2.99 -22.59 19.69
C LYS A 20 -2.15 -22.07 20.85
N SER A 21 -1.35 -22.92 21.48
CA SER A 21 -0.43 -22.54 22.56
C SER A 21 0.73 -21.67 22.06
N ILE A 22 1.30 -22.00 20.89
CA ILE A 22 2.36 -21.23 20.22
C ILE A 22 1.82 -19.87 19.77
N HIS A 23 0.64 -19.84 19.15
CA HIS A 23 -0.01 -18.58 18.77
C HIS A 23 -0.29 -17.69 19.99
N LYS A 24 -0.79 -18.28 21.09
CA LYS A 24 -1.02 -17.56 22.35
C LYS A 24 0.29 -17.08 23.01
N CYS A 25 1.38 -17.84 22.84
CA CYS A 25 2.72 -17.45 23.29
C CYS A 25 3.27 -16.27 22.48
N GLN A 26 3.18 -16.33 21.15
CA GLN A 26 3.55 -15.24 20.24
C GLN A 26 2.78 -13.95 20.54
N CYS A 27 1.46 -14.03 20.77
CA CYS A 27 0.66 -12.87 21.16
C CYS A 27 1.09 -12.29 22.53
N ARG A 28 1.50 -13.12 23.48
CA ARG A 28 1.97 -12.67 24.81
C ARG A 28 3.36 -12.04 24.75
N ILE A 29 4.25 -12.57 23.93
CA ILE A 29 5.58 -11.99 23.67
C ILE A 29 5.44 -10.61 23.02
N LEU A 30 4.56 -10.48 22.02
CA LEU A 30 4.25 -9.19 21.39
C LEU A 30 3.59 -8.19 22.36
N GLN A 31 2.80 -8.67 23.33
CA GLN A 31 2.23 -7.82 24.40
C GLN A 31 3.26 -7.41 25.45
N PHE A 32 4.24 -8.26 25.76
CA PHE A 32 5.33 -7.96 26.68
C PHE A 32 6.25 -6.87 26.12
N PHE A 33 6.68 -6.99 24.87
CA PHE A 33 7.52 -5.96 24.22
C PHE A 33 6.78 -4.64 24.00
N SER A 34 5.46 -4.68 23.77
CA SER A 34 4.63 -3.47 23.69
C SER A 34 4.53 -2.70 25.02
N LYS A 35 4.68 -3.38 26.17
CA LYS A 35 4.69 -2.73 27.49
C LYS A 35 6.06 -2.11 27.81
N LEU A 36 7.14 -2.72 27.33
CA LEU A 36 8.49 -2.17 27.46
C LEU A 36 8.68 -0.89 26.62
N ALA A 37 8.02 -0.80 25.46
CA ALA A 37 8.03 0.39 24.61
C ALA A 37 7.16 1.56 25.13
N ALA A 38 6.34 1.35 26.18
CA ALA A 38 5.43 2.35 26.73
C ALA A 38 5.98 3.10 27.96
N GLY A 39 7.30 3.02 28.22
CA GLY A 39 7.95 3.75 29.30
C GLY A 39 8.03 5.26 28.99
N PRO A 40 7.73 6.16 29.95
CA PRO A 40 7.75 7.58 29.71
C PRO A 40 9.20 8.12 29.71
N ARG A 41 9.57 8.78 28.60
CA ARG A 41 10.75 9.65 28.40
C ARG A 41 12.10 8.95 28.20
N ARG A 42 12.68 9.10 27.00
CA ARG A 42 13.72 10.11 26.71
C ARG A 42 14.16 10.00 25.25
N HIS A 43 14.21 11.15 24.59
CA HIS A 43 14.97 11.37 23.36
C HIS A 43 16.44 11.03 23.61
N GLN A 44 16.95 10.01 22.92
CA GLN A 44 18.36 9.92 22.55
C GLN A 44 18.47 8.89 21.42
N CYS A 45 18.58 9.40 20.19
CA CYS A 45 19.06 8.62 19.05
C CYS A 45 20.46 8.09 19.38
N PHE A 46 20.65 6.78 19.31
CA PHE A 46 21.96 6.20 19.15
C PHE A 46 22.20 5.95 17.67
N VAL A 47 23.20 6.63 17.11
CA VAL A 47 23.76 6.33 15.79
C VAL A 47 24.83 5.26 16.00
N ILE A 48 24.66 4.09 15.38
CA ILE A 48 25.70 3.05 15.35
C ILE A 48 26.69 3.45 14.25
N LEU A 49 27.89 3.86 14.64
CA LEU A 49 29.01 4.03 13.71
C LEU A 49 29.72 2.69 13.53
N LYS A 50 30.02 2.35 12.27
CA LYS A 50 30.75 1.16 11.84
C LYS A 50 32.01 0.94 12.69
N ARG A 51 32.22 -0.30 13.10
CA ARG A 51 33.44 -0.80 13.71
C ARG A 51 34.35 -1.31 12.59
N GLU A 52 35.47 -0.63 12.36
CA GLU A 52 36.60 -1.21 11.64
C GLU A 52 37.53 -1.84 12.68
N GLU A 53 37.92 -3.09 12.45
CA GLU A 53 38.91 -3.80 13.25
C GLU A 53 40.25 -3.74 12.53
N GLU A 54 41.32 -3.38 13.24
CA GLU A 54 42.72 -3.71 12.93
C GLU A 54 43.56 -3.54 14.22
N PRO A 55 44.77 -4.14 14.33
CA PRO A 55 45.03 -5.15 15.34
C PRO A 55 45.86 -4.65 16.53
N ILE A 56 45.89 -5.50 17.55
CA ILE A 56 46.51 -5.33 18.85
C ILE A 56 48.02 -5.09 18.73
N SER A 57 48.53 -4.04 19.36
CA SER A 57 49.89 -4.02 19.89
C SER A 57 49.97 -3.31 21.25
N SER A 58 51.01 -3.67 21.96
CA SER A 58 51.25 -3.73 23.41
C SER A 58 51.40 -2.41 24.17
N GLU A 59 50.95 -2.46 25.44
CA GLU A 59 51.53 -1.82 26.65
C GLU A 59 51.06 -0.42 27.12
N PRO A 60 51.18 -0.08 28.44
CA PRO A 60 50.02 0.23 29.26
C PRO A 60 49.98 1.66 29.84
N ASN A 61 48.83 2.02 30.42
CA ASN A 61 48.60 3.14 31.35
C ASN A 61 48.70 4.59 30.80
N VAL A 62 47.65 5.05 30.10
CA VAL A 62 47.20 6.45 30.19
C VAL A 62 45.68 6.50 30.02
N ARG A 63 44.94 7.06 30.98
CA ARG A 63 43.51 7.39 30.81
C ARG A 63 43.37 8.55 29.81
N PRO A 64 42.68 8.41 28.66
CA PRO A 64 42.46 9.55 27.78
C PRO A 64 41.22 10.33 28.24
N ARG A 65 41.49 11.53 28.77
CA ARG A 65 40.52 12.59 29.01
C ARG A 65 40.20 13.22 27.65
N ILE A 66 38.99 13.03 27.11
CA ILE A 66 38.59 13.60 25.82
C ILE A 66 38.61 15.13 25.93
N LYS A 67 39.55 15.77 25.23
CA LYS A 67 39.55 17.21 24.92
C LYS A 67 38.85 17.40 23.58
N LEU A 68 37.65 17.96 23.59
CA LEU A 68 36.98 18.45 22.39
C LEU A 68 37.61 19.80 22.01
N LYS A 69 38.30 19.86 20.86
CA LYS A 69 38.66 21.11 20.19
C LYS A 69 37.67 21.35 19.06
N PHE A 70 36.94 22.45 19.11
CA PHE A 70 36.13 22.92 17.98
C PHE A 70 36.97 23.88 17.14
N SER A 71 37.10 23.57 15.85
CA SER A 71 37.67 24.45 14.83
C SER A 71 36.54 25.26 14.22
N THR A 72 36.50 26.56 14.49
CA THR A 72 35.59 27.52 13.85
C THR A 72 36.25 28.09 12.59
N SER A 73 35.69 27.76 11.43
CA SER A 73 35.89 28.53 10.20
C SER A 73 34.53 28.73 9.54
N PHE A 74 33.78 29.74 10.01
CA PHE A 74 32.60 30.26 9.33
C PHE A 74 32.97 31.60 8.73
N SER A 75 33.06 31.64 7.40
CA SER A 75 33.33 32.86 6.64
C SER A 75 32.15 33.82 6.81
N GLN A 76 32.50 35.06 7.13
CA GLN A 76 31.61 36.18 7.37
C GLN A 76 30.89 36.60 6.09
N VAL A 77 29.55 36.52 6.07
CA VAL A 77 28.69 37.46 5.34
C VAL A 77 27.47 37.72 6.21
N VAL A 78 27.38 38.92 6.77
CA VAL A 78 26.26 39.36 7.62
C VAL A 78 25.21 40.04 6.73
N PRO A 79 23.95 39.59 6.66
CA PRO A 79 22.90 40.39 6.04
C PRO A 79 22.44 41.48 7.01
N ARG A 80 22.44 42.72 6.53
CA ARG A 80 21.81 43.87 7.21
C ARG A 80 20.33 43.60 7.43
N VAL A 81 19.89 43.71 8.68
CA VAL A 81 18.47 43.73 9.06
C VAL A 81 17.91 45.10 8.71
N THR A 82 17.03 45.18 7.72
CA THR A 82 16.20 46.35 7.45
C THR A 82 14.94 46.24 8.31
N VAL A 83 14.80 47.12 9.29
CA VAL A 83 13.58 47.23 10.10
C VAL A 83 12.51 47.91 9.25
N LEU A 84 11.47 47.16 8.85
CA LEU A 84 10.25 47.70 8.27
C LEU A 84 9.15 47.71 9.33
N LYS A 85 8.36 48.78 9.31
CA LYS A 85 7.41 49.23 10.33
C LYS A 85 6.35 48.18 10.70
N GLU A 86 5.99 48.22 11.98
CA GLU A 86 4.94 47.43 12.62
C GLU A 86 3.55 47.76 12.07
N GLU A 87 3.13 47.19 10.95
CA GLU A 87 1.75 47.34 10.47
C GLU A 87 1.30 46.23 9.48
N GLU A 88 1.69 44.96 9.71
CA GLU A 88 1.13 43.79 8.98
C GLU A 88 0.91 42.58 9.89
N ARG A 89 0.32 42.79 11.07
CA ARG A 89 0.11 41.73 12.08
C ARG A 89 -1.24 41.00 11.97
N GLN A 90 -1.75 40.74 10.76
CA GLN A 90 -2.97 39.93 10.57
C GLN A 90 -2.98 39.18 9.22
N ALA A 91 -2.29 38.03 9.15
CA ALA A 91 -2.64 36.86 8.32
C ALA A 91 -1.62 35.71 8.46
N GLU A 92 -1.21 35.33 9.68
CA GLU A 92 -0.61 34.01 9.88
C GLU A 92 -1.74 32.99 10.05
N VAL A 93 -2.33 32.58 8.92
CA VAL A 93 -3.05 31.32 8.86
C VAL A 93 -2.01 30.24 9.11
N GLN A 94 -2.10 29.57 10.26
CA GLN A 94 -1.34 28.34 10.53
C GLN A 94 -1.75 27.28 9.52
N VAL A 95 -1.06 27.24 8.38
CA VAL A 95 -1.15 26.12 7.45
C VAL A 95 -0.37 24.98 8.09
N GLU A 96 -1.06 24.12 8.83
CA GLU A 96 -0.58 22.76 9.10
C GLU A 96 -0.41 22.07 7.74
N LYS A 97 0.79 22.18 7.14
CA LYS A 97 1.19 21.38 5.97
C LYS A 97 1.17 19.92 6.40
N HIS A 98 0.02 19.28 6.27
CA HIS A 98 -0.06 17.83 6.20
C HIS A 98 0.73 17.42 4.95
N GLN A 99 1.98 17.03 5.16
CA GLN A 99 2.82 16.51 4.10
C GLN A 99 2.17 15.19 3.64
N HIS A 100 1.61 15.21 2.43
CA HIS A 100 0.99 14.01 1.85
C HIS A 100 1.99 12.87 1.76
N LEU A 101 1.52 11.63 1.93
CA LEU A 101 2.37 10.43 1.90
C LEU A 101 2.99 10.17 0.52
N LEU A 102 2.32 10.59 -0.55
CA LEU A 102 2.79 10.43 -1.92
C LEU A 102 3.25 11.78 -2.49
N PRO A 103 4.25 11.78 -3.39
CA PRO A 103 4.57 12.98 -4.15
C PRO A 103 3.38 13.43 -5.01
N PRO A 104 3.35 14.70 -5.44
CA PRO A 104 2.34 15.18 -6.39
C PRO A 104 2.31 14.35 -7.67
N LEU A 105 1.11 14.15 -8.22
CA LEU A 105 0.96 13.46 -9.51
C LEU A 105 1.65 14.24 -10.62
N VAL A 106 2.32 13.51 -11.52
CA VAL A 106 2.87 14.06 -12.77
C VAL A 106 1.74 14.52 -13.70
N SER A 107 0.59 13.85 -13.66
CA SER A 107 -0.62 14.20 -14.40
C SER A 107 -1.82 14.20 -13.47
N SER A 108 -2.48 15.35 -13.32
CA SER A 108 -3.66 15.52 -12.45
C SER A 108 -4.88 14.68 -12.86
N LYS A 109 -4.87 14.07 -14.05
CA LYS A 109 -5.97 13.23 -14.56
C LYS A 109 -5.80 11.75 -14.26
N LYS A 110 -4.63 11.32 -13.75
CA LYS A 110 -4.36 9.89 -13.51
C LYS A 110 -5.07 9.46 -12.22
N ARG A 111 -5.95 8.46 -12.34
CA ARG A 111 -6.66 7.83 -11.20
C ARG A 111 -5.74 6.87 -10.45
N THR A 112 -6.01 6.67 -9.17
CA THR A 112 -5.17 5.88 -8.26
C THR A 112 -5.89 4.63 -7.79
N VAL A 113 -5.22 3.48 -7.91
CA VAL A 113 -5.67 2.21 -7.35
C VAL A 113 -4.72 1.83 -6.22
N VAL A 114 -5.26 1.74 -5.02
CA VAL A 114 -4.55 1.32 -3.81
C VAL A 114 -4.83 -0.17 -3.58
N LEU A 115 -3.78 -0.98 -3.51
CA LEU A 115 -3.87 -2.42 -3.31
C LEU A 115 -3.24 -2.78 -1.97
N ASP A 116 -3.94 -3.60 -1.20
CA ASP A 116 -3.31 -4.34 -0.12
C ASP A 116 -2.40 -5.46 -0.65
N LEU A 117 -1.56 -6.03 0.22
CA LEU A 117 -0.58 -7.05 -0.16
C LEU A 117 -0.98 -8.45 0.33
N ASP A 118 -0.89 -8.68 1.64
CA ASP A 118 -1.07 -9.99 2.26
C ASP A 118 -2.54 -10.41 2.22
N GLU A 119 -2.82 -11.62 1.77
CA GLU A 119 -4.15 -12.15 1.46
C GLU A 119 -4.99 -11.36 0.44
N THR A 120 -4.37 -10.40 -0.24
CA THR A 120 -4.95 -9.65 -1.35
C THR A 120 -4.27 -10.00 -2.68
N LEU A 121 -2.95 -9.84 -2.78
CA LEU A 121 -2.15 -10.16 -3.98
C LEU A 121 -1.33 -11.45 -3.81
N VAL A 122 -1.01 -11.82 -2.57
CA VAL A 122 -0.18 -12.99 -2.22
C VAL A 122 -0.67 -13.61 -0.92
N HIS A 123 -0.27 -14.84 -0.64
CA HIS A 123 -0.38 -15.47 0.68
C HIS A 123 1.01 -15.95 1.12
N SER A 124 1.43 -15.58 2.33
CA SER A 124 2.76 -15.89 2.85
C SER A 124 2.69 -16.73 4.12
N THR A 125 3.54 -17.76 4.18
CA THR A 125 3.65 -18.65 5.34
C THR A 125 5.08 -18.68 5.88
N THR A 126 5.22 -18.85 7.19
CA THR A 126 6.51 -18.99 7.87
C THR A 126 6.71 -20.39 8.41
N GLY A 127 7.95 -20.84 8.55
CA GLY A 127 8.28 -22.11 9.21
C GLY A 127 8.67 -23.19 8.20
N THR A 128 7.99 -24.34 8.24
CA THR A 128 8.25 -25.42 7.29
C THR A 128 7.75 -25.00 5.90
N PRO A 129 8.54 -25.19 4.83
CA PRO A 129 8.10 -24.91 3.48
C PRO A 129 6.76 -25.60 3.18
N PRO A 130 5.73 -24.87 2.70
CA PRO A 130 4.52 -25.48 2.20
C PRO A 130 4.81 -26.28 0.92
N PRO A 131 3.95 -27.23 0.53
CA PRO A 131 4.12 -27.99 -0.70
C PRO A 131 4.09 -27.11 -1.95
N ASN A 132 3.34 -26.01 -1.91
CA ASN A 132 3.19 -25.06 -3.01
C ASN A 132 3.57 -23.66 -2.53
N TYR A 133 4.53 -23.03 -3.21
CA TYR A 133 4.89 -21.62 -3.10
C TYR A 133 5.60 -21.21 -4.39
N ASP A 134 5.53 -19.93 -4.77
CA ASP A 134 6.17 -19.43 -6.00
C ASP A 134 7.58 -18.94 -5.73
N PHE A 135 7.81 -18.29 -4.59
CA PHE A 135 9.13 -17.79 -4.21
C PHE A 135 9.29 -17.70 -2.69
N MET A 136 10.53 -17.54 -2.25
CA MET A 136 10.88 -17.38 -0.84
C MET A 136 11.64 -16.07 -0.65
N ILE A 137 11.34 -15.37 0.44
CA ILE A 137 12.12 -14.22 0.91
C ILE A 137 12.58 -14.44 2.34
N THR A 138 13.69 -13.80 2.71
CA THR A 138 14.34 -13.99 4.01
C THR A 138 14.64 -12.63 4.67
N PRO A 139 13.61 -11.88 5.10
CA PRO A 139 13.79 -10.61 5.78
C PRO A 139 14.43 -10.77 7.17
N THR A 140 15.18 -9.74 7.58
CA THR A 140 15.62 -9.56 8.96
C THR A 140 14.72 -8.55 9.66
N ILE A 141 13.94 -9.01 10.63
CA ILE A 141 12.99 -8.20 11.40
C ILE A 141 13.43 -8.20 12.85
N GLU A 142 13.73 -7.02 13.41
CA GLU A 142 14.21 -6.87 14.81
C GLU A 142 15.43 -7.77 15.12
N GLY A 143 16.33 -7.93 14.16
CA GLY A 143 17.54 -8.77 14.29
C GLY A 143 17.30 -10.28 14.10
N VAL A 144 16.06 -10.71 13.86
CA VAL A 144 15.73 -12.11 13.59
C VAL A 144 15.49 -12.28 12.10
N THR A 145 16.25 -13.20 11.49
CA THR A 145 16.08 -13.60 10.10
C THR A 145 15.16 -14.81 10.02
N MET A 146 14.12 -14.75 9.19
CA MET A 146 13.17 -15.85 9.01
C MET A 146 12.72 -15.98 7.56
N ASN A 147 12.44 -17.21 7.14
CA ASN A 147 11.94 -17.48 5.79
C ASN A 147 10.43 -17.28 5.71
N PHE A 148 10.00 -16.60 4.65
CA PHE A 148 8.61 -16.54 4.21
C PHE A 148 8.50 -17.22 2.85
N TYR A 149 7.59 -18.18 2.75
CA TYR A 149 7.22 -18.86 1.52
C TYR A 149 5.96 -18.19 0.98
N VAL A 150 6.07 -17.59 -0.20
CA VAL A 150 5.05 -16.73 -0.79
C VAL A 150 4.40 -17.46 -1.94
N LEU A 151 3.08 -17.57 -1.88
CA LEU A 151 2.22 -18.01 -2.98
C LEU A 151 1.56 -16.77 -3.59
N LYS A 152 1.67 -16.63 -4.90
CA LYS A 152 1.03 -15.58 -5.68
C LYS A 152 -0.45 -15.90 -5.82
N ARG A 153 -1.29 -14.86 -5.72
CA ARG A 153 -2.70 -15.02 -6.08
C ARG A 153 -2.82 -15.25 -7.59
N PRO A 154 -3.61 -16.23 -8.06
CA PRO A 154 -3.81 -16.44 -9.48
C PRO A 154 -4.18 -15.15 -10.22
N GLY A 155 -3.48 -14.87 -11.32
CA GLY A 155 -3.70 -13.69 -12.16
C GLY A 155 -3.03 -12.39 -11.69
N VAL A 156 -2.19 -12.41 -10.64
CA VAL A 156 -1.58 -11.18 -10.09
C VAL A 156 -0.68 -10.45 -11.08
N ASP A 157 0.08 -11.17 -11.91
CA ASP A 157 0.98 -10.55 -12.89
C ASP A 157 0.19 -9.84 -13.98
N GLU A 158 -0.79 -10.53 -14.56
CA GLU A 158 -1.68 -10.01 -15.60
C GLU A 158 -2.49 -8.82 -15.08
N PHE A 159 -2.97 -8.92 -13.84
CA PHE A 159 -3.71 -7.86 -13.17
C PHE A 159 -2.85 -6.59 -13.05
N LEU A 160 -1.66 -6.69 -12.46
CA LEU A 160 -0.76 -5.55 -12.27
C LEU A 160 -0.32 -4.94 -13.62
N GLU A 161 -0.02 -5.79 -14.61
CA GLU A 161 0.39 -5.33 -15.95
C GLU A 161 -0.73 -4.62 -16.69
N ALA A 162 -1.98 -5.03 -16.51
CA ALA A 162 -3.12 -4.38 -17.14
C ALA A 162 -3.47 -3.05 -16.46
N ILE A 163 -3.58 -3.01 -15.13
CA ILE A 163 -4.02 -1.80 -14.43
C ILE A 163 -2.94 -0.69 -14.45
N SER A 164 -1.65 -1.04 -14.39
CA SER A 164 -0.55 -0.06 -14.37
C SER A 164 -0.45 0.81 -15.62
N LYS A 165 -0.95 0.30 -16.76
CA LYS A 165 -1.05 1.05 -18.02
C LYS A 165 -2.00 2.24 -17.93
N LYS A 166 -3.01 2.17 -17.06
CA LYS A 166 -4.09 3.17 -16.96
C LYS A 166 -4.06 3.94 -15.65
N TYR A 167 -3.74 3.26 -14.55
CA TYR A 167 -3.84 3.78 -13.20
C TYR A 167 -2.46 4.02 -12.57
N GLU A 168 -2.41 4.94 -11.62
CA GLU A 168 -1.33 4.96 -10.64
C GLU A 168 -1.58 3.82 -9.65
N VAL A 169 -0.65 2.86 -9.58
CA VAL A 169 -0.80 1.69 -8.71
C VAL A 169 0.00 1.93 -7.44
N VAL A 170 -0.67 1.89 -6.29
CA VAL A 170 -0.05 2.07 -4.98
C VAL A 170 -0.27 0.80 -4.18
N VAL A 171 0.80 0.12 -3.77
CA VAL A 171 0.66 -0.92 -2.75
C VAL A 171 0.71 -0.24 -1.39
N PHE A 172 -0.35 -0.38 -0.60
CA PHE A 172 -0.43 0.11 0.77
C PHE A 172 -0.71 -1.07 1.69
N THR A 173 0.31 -1.56 2.39
CA THR A 173 0.21 -2.73 3.28
C THR A 173 0.30 -2.32 4.75
N ALA A 174 -0.40 -3.06 5.62
CA ALA A 174 -0.16 -3.00 7.07
C ALA A 174 1.03 -3.88 7.51
N GLY A 175 1.79 -4.47 6.57
CA GLY A 175 3.03 -5.20 6.78
C GLY A 175 4.22 -4.27 7.07
N LEU A 176 5.24 -4.83 7.72
CA LEU A 176 6.50 -4.12 7.96
C LEU A 176 7.28 -3.96 6.65
N GLU A 177 7.96 -2.83 6.49
CA GLU A 177 8.76 -2.52 5.30
C GLU A 177 9.81 -3.60 5.03
N GLN A 178 10.53 -4.07 6.05
CA GLN A 178 11.60 -5.06 5.90
C GLN A 178 11.14 -6.36 5.23
N TYR A 179 9.85 -6.72 5.40
CA TYR A 179 9.23 -7.88 4.76
C TYR A 179 8.65 -7.50 3.39
N ALA A 180 7.81 -6.46 3.36
CA ALA A 180 7.03 -6.14 2.17
C ALA A 180 7.89 -5.58 1.02
N SER A 181 8.98 -4.87 1.32
CA SER A 181 9.89 -4.38 0.27
C SER A 181 10.53 -5.53 -0.50
N LEU A 182 11.11 -6.52 0.20
CA LEU A 182 11.71 -7.71 -0.40
C LEU A 182 10.69 -8.52 -1.21
N LEU A 183 9.46 -8.66 -0.68
CA LEU A 183 8.40 -9.36 -1.39
C LEU A 183 8.06 -8.65 -2.71
N LEU A 184 7.86 -7.34 -2.65
CA LEU A 184 7.48 -6.54 -3.81
C LEU A 184 8.59 -6.44 -4.86
N ASP A 185 9.86 -6.51 -4.46
CA ASP A 185 10.99 -6.58 -5.40
C ASP A 185 10.97 -7.85 -6.26
N VAL A 186 10.49 -8.97 -5.69
CA VAL A 186 10.33 -10.23 -6.44
C VAL A 186 9.01 -10.25 -7.22
N LEU A 187 7.93 -9.72 -6.63
CA LEU A 187 6.60 -9.73 -7.24
C LEU A 187 6.48 -8.78 -8.45
N ASP A 188 7.15 -7.63 -8.41
CA ASP A 188 7.06 -6.58 -9.43
C ASP A 188 8.42 -6.29 -10.09
N PRO A 189 8.99 -7.24 -10.86
CA PRO A 189 10.27 -7.06 -11.53
C PRO A 189 10.21 -6.03 -12.66
N LYS A 190 9.00 -5.69 -13.13
CA LYS A 190 8.75 -4.74 -14.21
C LYS A 190 8.57 -3.29 -13.72
N GLY A 191 8.49 -3.05 -12.41
CA GLY A 191 8.30 -1.71 -11.83
C GLY A 191 6.92 -1.11 -12.15
N LEU A 192 5.88 -1.94 -12.14
CA LEU A 192 4.49 -1.56 -12.42
C LEU A 192 3.84 -0.81 -11.27
N ILE A 193 4.31 -1.02 -10.03
CA ILE A 193 3.84 -0.36 -8.82
C ILE A 193 4.51 1.02 -8.72
N SER A 194 3.69 2.07 -8.74
CA SER A 194 4.16 3.46 -8.70
C SER A 194 4.69 3.86 -7.32
N HIS A 195 4.02 3.44 -6.25
CA HIS A 195 4.39 3.75 -4.88
C HIS A 195 4.13 2.59 -3.92
N ARG A 196 4.93 2.51 -2.86
CA ARG A 196 4.84 1.51 -1.80
C ARG A 196 4.69 2.23 -0.45
N LEU A 197 3.61 1.92 0.26
CA LEU A 197 3.30 2.42 1.60
C LEU A 197 3.21 1.23 2.55
N TYR A 198 3.84 1.35 3.72
CA TYR A 198 3.99 0.27 4.68
C TYR A 198 3.26 0.58 5.99
N ARG A 199 3.42 -0.28 7.01
CA ARG A 199 2.78 -0.13 8.33
C ARG A 199 2.97 1.26 8.95
N ASP A 200 4.15 1.85 8.79
CA ASP A 200 4.46 3.16 9.39
C ASP A 200 3.66 4.31 8.75
N SER A 201 3.13 4.09 7.53
CA SER A 201 2.19 4.99 6.87
C SER A 201 0.75 4.81 7.34
N CYS A 202 0.43 3.73 8.06
CA CYS A 202 -0.92 3.48 8.54
C CYS A 202 -1.27 4.36 9.75
N LYS A 203 -2.55 4.75 9.86
CA LYS A 203 -3.09 5.38 11.06
C LYS A 203 -3.32 4.33 12.15
N PRO A 204 -2.63 4.45 13.30
CA PRO A 204 -2.86 3.53 14.41
C PRO A 204 -4.25 3.76 15.00
N LEU A 205 -4.99 2.66 15.17
CA LEU A 205 -6.28 2.59 15.82
C LEU A 205 -6.14 1.91 17.19
N VAL A 206 -7.21 2.01 17.99
CA VAL A 206 -7.33 1.35 19.29
C VAL A 206 -7.07 -0.16 19.15
N LYS A 207 -6.42 -0.77 20.15
CA LYS A 207 -6.05 -2.21 20.20
C LYS A 207 -5.07 -2.67 19.10
N ARG A 208 -4.07 -1.83 18.77
CA ARG A 208 -2.99 -2.16 17.80
C ARG A 208 -3.53 -2.56 16.42
N ARG A 209 -4.61 -1.89 16.01
CA ARG A 209 -5.18 -2.02 14.68
C ARG A 209 -4.65 -0.90 13.81
N PHE A 210 -4.65 -1.09 12.51
CA PHE A 210 -4.18 -0.10 11.54
C PHE A 210 -5.30 0.18 10.55
N ALA A 211 -5.46 1.45 10.20
CA ALA A 211 -6.28 1.87 9.07
C ALA A 211 -5.40 2.64 8.07
N LYS A 212 -5.71 2.47 6.79
CA LYS A 212 -5.09 3.12 5.65
C LYS A 212 -5.90 4.38 5.36
N ASP A 213 -5.49 5.50 5.96
CA ASP A 213 -6.21 6.77 5.82
C ASP A 213 -5.94 7.38 4.44
N LEU A 214 -6.87 7.16 3.49
CA LEU A 214 -6.72 7.61 2.11
C LEU A 214 -6.65 9.14 2.00
N SER A 215 -7.16 9.89 2.97
CA SER A 215 -7.05 11.36 2.96
C SER A 215 -5.60 11.85 3.03
N THR A 216 -4.68 11.00 3.51
CA THR A 216 -3.28 11.36 3.72
C THR A 216 -2.41 11.12 2.49
N ILE A 217 -2.89 10.41 1.47
CA ILE A 217 -2.06 10.03 0.30
C ILE A 217 -1.88 11.17 -0.71
N GLY A 218 -2.60 12.29 -0.56
CA GLY A 218 -2.48 13.43 -1.48
C GLY A 218 -3.08 13.18 -2.86
N ARG A 219 -4.22 12.49 -2.89
CA ARG A 219 -5.02 12.25 -4.09
C ARG A 219 -6.46 12.67 -3.80
N ASP A 220 -7.17 13.11 -4.84
CA ASP A 220 -8.60 13.36 -4.74
C ASP A 220 -9.34 12.04 -4.54
N LEU A 221 -10.14 11.93 -3.48
CA LEU A 221 -10.87 10.72 -3.14
C LEU A 221 -11.91 10.33 -4.19
N GLU A 222 -12.32 11.23 -5.08
CA GLU A 222 -13.17 10.88 -6.23
C GLU A 222 -12.43 10.02 -7.27
N ASN A 223 -11.10 10.06 -7.24
CA ASN A 223 -10.21 9.40 -8.18
C ASN A 223 -9.38 8.28 -7.53
N VAL A 224 -9.80 7.79 -6.35
CA VAL A 224 -9.08 6.74 -5.59
C VAL A 224 -10.01 5.57 -5.32
N VAL A 225 -9.51 4.34 -5.54
CA VAL A 225 -10.14 3.10 -5.06
C VAL A 225 -9.13 2.30 -4.27
N ILE A 226 -9.56 1.70 -3.15
CA ILE A 226 -8.77 0.74 -2.39
C ILE A 226 -9.35 -0.68 -2.50
N VAL A 227 -8.49 -1.67 -2.68
CA VAL A 227 -8.82 -3.10 -2.66
C VAL A 227 -8.09 -3.76 -1.50
N ASP A 228 -8.84 -4.41 -0.61
CA ASP A 228 -8.31 -4.97 0.63
C ASP A 228 -9.25 -6.05 1.19
N ASP A 229 -8.71 -7.13 1.75
CA ASP A 229 -9.50 -8.23 2.32
C ASP A 229 -10.08 -7.89 3.70
N ASN A 230 -9.51 -6.91 4.40
CA ASN A 230 -9.83 -6.57 5.78
C ASN A 230 -10.61 -5.25 5.87
N PRO A 231 -11.90 -5.28 6.26
CA PRO A 231 -12.73 -4.08 6.40
C PRO A 231 -12.21 -3.00 7.34
N ARG A 232 -11.28 -3.34 8.23
CA ARG A 232 -10.67 -2.37 9.14
C ARG A 232 -9.65 -1.49 8.44
N SER A 233 -9.02 -1.98 7.39
CA SER A 233 -7.99 -1.25 6.64
C SER A 233 -8.56 0.01 6.01
N TYR A 234 -9.76 -0.04 5.43
CA TYR A 234 -10.43 1.09 4.78
C TYR A 234 -11.56 1.69 5.61
N ALA A 235 -11.59 1.46 6.93
CA ALA A 235 -12.68 1.90 7.80
C ALA A 235 -12.92 3.42 7.80
N LEU A 236 -11.94 4.22 7.38
CA LEU A 236 -12.04 5.68 7.32
C LEU A 236 -12.63 6.19 5.99
N GLN A 237 -12.58 5.39 4.92
CA GLN A 237 -13.11 5.72 3.60
C GLN A 237 -13.77 4.50 2.94
N PRO A 238 -14.85 3.93 3.54
CA PRO A 238 -15.47 2.70 3.03
C PRO A 238 -16.11 2.86 1.65
N ALA A 239 -16.51 4.08 1.26
CA ALA A 239 -17.07 4.35 -0.07
C ALA A 239 -16.04 4.19 -1.21
N ASN A 240 -14.75 4.26 -0.88
CA ASN A 240 -13.66 4.06 -1.83
C ASN A 240 -13.24 2.59 -1.94
N ALA A 241 -13.83 1.69 -1.14
CA ALA A 241 -13.31 0.34 -0.96
C ALA A 241 -14.07 -0.70 -1.76
N ILE A 242 -13.31 -1.57 -2.44
CA ILE A 242 -13.80 -2.84 -2.96
C ILE A 242 -13.29 -3.95 -2.03
N PRO A 243 -14.16 -4.56 -1.20
CA PRO A 243 -13.79 -5.73 -0.43
C PRO A 243 -13.46 -6.88 -1.38
N ILE A 244 -12.31 -7.52 -1.18
CA ILE A 244 -11.93 -8.72 -1.91
C ILE A 244 -11.94 -9.95 -1.00
N LYS A 245 -12.26 -11.14 -1.54
CA LYS A 245 -12.13 -12.38 -0.78
C LYS A 245 -10.68 -12.54 -0.32
N ARG A 246 -10.49 -12.83 0.96
CA ARG A 246 -9.19 -13.23 1.53
C ARG A 246 -8.61 -14.41 0.75
N PHE A 247 -7.38 -14.28 0.26
CA PHE A 247 -6.66 -15.33 -0.47
C PHE A 247 -5.83 -16.21 0.46
N VAL A 248 -6.08 -17.52 0.45
CA VAL A 248 -5.35 -18.52 1.23
C VAL A 248 -5.27 -19.82 0.42
N ASP A 249 -4.13 -20.06 -0.22
CA ASP A 249 -3.78 -21.32 -0.91
C ASP A 249 -4.79 -21.82 -1.97
N ASP A 250 -5.66 -20.94 -2.48
CA ASP A 250 -6.74 -21.28 -3.42
C ASP A 250 -6.30 -21.06 -4.88
N VAL A 251 -5.72 -22.08 -5.51
CA VAL A 251 -5.22 -21.99 -6.89
C VAL A 251 -6.33 -21.77 -7.94
N GLU A 252 -7.59 -22.02 -7.58
CA GLU A 252 -8.76 -21.78 -8.43
C GLU A 252 -9.40 -20.39 -8.19
N ASP A 253 -8.76 -19.54 -7.37
CA ASP A 253 -9.21 -18.17 -7.11
C ASP A 253 -9.27 -17.35 -8.41
N LYS A 254 -10.37 -16.62 -8.60
CA LYS A 254 -10.60 -15.76 -9.77
C LYS A 254 -10.90 -14.31 -9.40
N GLU A 255 -10.58 -13.89 -8.19
CA GLU A 255 -11.02 -12.58 -7.71
C GLU A 255 -10.25 -11.44 -8.40
N LEU A 256 -8.96 -11.63 -8.71
CA LEU A 256 -8.20 -10.64 -9.48
C LEU A 256 -8.69 -10.53 -10.93
N GLU A 257 -9.14 -11.64 -11.53
CA GLU A 257 -9.79 -11.63 -12.86
C GLU A 257 -11.10 -10.81 -12.84
N LYS A 258 -11.95 -11.02 -11.82
CA LYS A 258 -13.18 -10.24 -11.63
C LYS A 258 -12.90 -8.75 -11.41
N LEU A 259 -11.88 -8.43 -10.60
CA LEU A 259 -11.46 -7.05 -10.37
C LEU A 259 -10.89 -6.41 -11.63
N LEU A 260 -10.16 -7.16 -12.45
CA LEU A 260 -9.67 -6.66 -13.72
C LEU A 260 -10.83 -6.22 -14.63
N GLY A 261 -11.89 -7.05 -14.70
CA GLY A 261 -13.11 -6.68 -15.42
C GLY A 261 -13.75 -5.38 -14.92
N PHE A 262 -13.73 -5.13 -13.62
CA PHE A 262 -14.17 -3.84 -13.04
C PHE A 262 -13.30 -2.67 -13.52
N PHE A 263 -11.97 -2.76 -13.39
CA PHE A 263 -11.07 -1.65 -13.72
C PHE A 263 -10.99 -1.37 -15.23
N GLU A 264 -11.10 -2.39 -16.10
CA GLU A 264 -10.96 -2.19 -17.54
C GLU A 264 -12.26 -1.79 -18.24
N MET A 265 -13.39 -2.34 -17.81
CA MET A 265 -14.65 -2.22 -18.56
C MET A 265 -15.67 -1.31 -17.88
N TYR A 266 -15.53 -1.08 -16.58
CA TYR A 266 -16.61 -0.53 -15.77
C TYR A 266 -16.25 0.83 -15.14
N CYS A 267 -15.07 0.93 -14.53
CA CYS A 267 -14.67 2.11 -13.76
C CYS A 267 -14.61 3.41 -14.61
N ASP A 268 -14.22 3.31 -15.88
CA ASP A 268 -14.11 4.46 -16.80
C ASP A 268 -15.48 5.07 -17.17
N GLY A 269 -16.59 4.38 -16.86
CA GLY A 269 -17.95 4.89 -17.09
C GLY A 269 -18.42 5.95 -16.09
N PHE A 270 -17.63 6.22 -15.05
CA PHE A 270 -17.99 7.10 -13.94
C PHE A 270 -16.95 8.20 -13.79
N GLU A 271 -17.39 9.41 -13.46
CA GLU A 271 -16.51 10.54 -13.12
C GLU A 271 -15.89 10.36 -11.73
N ASP A 272 -16.73 10.00 -10.75
CA ASP A 272 -16.34 9.61 -9.40
C ASP A 272 -16.26 8.08 -9.28
N MET A 273 -15.08 7.56 -8.93
CA MET A 273 -14.86 6.12 -8.77
C MET A 273 -15.67 5.52 -7.62
N ARG A 274 -16.10 6.30 -6.62
CA ARG A 274 -16.94 5.82 -5.51
C ARG A 274 -18.31 5.37 -6.01
N GLU A 275 -18.86 6.04 -7.03
CA GLU A 275 -20.12 5.61 -7.66
C GLU A 275 -19.92 4.32 -8.47
N ALA A 276 -18.76 4.16 -9.13
CA ALA A 276 -18.40 2.90 -9.77
C ALA A 276 -18.33 1.76 -8.75
N VAL A 277 -17.65 1.97 -7.62
CA VAL A 277 -17.55 1.00 -6.52
C VAL A 277 -18.94 0.63 -6.00
N LYS A 278 -19.76 1.62 -5.66
CA LYS A 278 -21.13 1.42 -5.16
C LYS A 278 -21.97 0.57 -6.11
N GLN A 279 -21.92 0.85 -7.41
CA GLN A 279 -22.70 0.08 -8.38
C GLN A 279 -22.09 -1.30 -8.67
N TYR A 280 -20.76 -1.47 -8.62
CA TYR A 280 -20.13 -2.80 -8.69
C TYR A 280 -20.58 -3.70 -7.53
N LEU A 281 -20.62 -3.16 -6.31
CA LEU A 281 -21.07 -3.89 -5.12
C LEU A 281 -22.58 -4.14 -5.11
N GLY A 282 -23.38 -3.20 -5.62
CA GLY A 282 -24.84 -3.35 -5.75
C GLY A 282 -25.29 -4.25 -6.92
N GLY A 283 -24.47 -4.34 -7.97
CA GLY A 283 -24.76 -5.03 -9.23
C GLY A 283 -24.58 -6.54 -9.20
N ALA A 284 -24.05 -7.12 -8.12
CA ALA A 284 -24.00 -8.58 -7.92
C ALA A 284 -25.40 -9.24 -7.94
N ASN A 285 -26.48 -8.46 -7.90
CA ASN A 285 -27.86 -8.92 -8.02
C ASN A 285 -28.60 -8.46 -9.31
N ASN A 286 -28.01 -7.68 -10.22
CA ASN A 286 -28.65 -7.32 -11.50
C ASN A 286 -27.63 -6.66 -12.47
N THR A 287 -27.17 -7.42 -13.46
CA THR A 287 -26.30 -6.91 -14.53
C THR A 287 -27.09 -6.12 -15.56
N THR A 288 -27.12 -4.79 -15.44
CA THR A 288 -27.38 -3.91 -16.58
C THR A 288 -26.26 -2.87 -16.68
N LYS A 289 -25.51 -2.93 -17.79
CA LYS A 289 -24.43 -1.99 -18.12
C LYS A 289 -25.00 -0.58 -18.29
N PRO A 290 -24.36 0.48 -17.76
CA PRO A 290 -24.68 1.83 -18.19
C PRO A 290 -24.27 2.02 -19.66
N ALA A 291 -25.20 2.53 -20.47
CA ALA A 291 -24.95 2.80 -21.89
C ALA A 291 -23.93 3.94 -22.04
N ARG A 292 -22.87 3.71 -22.82
CA ARG A 292 -21.96 4.77 -23.28
C ARG A 292 -22.78 5.84 -23.99
N ARG A 293 -22.80 7.07 -23.43
CA ARG A 293 -23.27 8.25 -24.16
C ARG A 293 -22.30 8.51 -25.32
N SER A 294 -22.66 8.08 -26.52
CA SER A 294 -22.03 8.54 -27.75
C SER A 294 -22.41 10.00 -27.97
N SER A 295 -21.42 10.87 -28.03
CA SER A 295 -21.57 12.23 -28.54
C SER A 295 -21.87 12.17 -30.03
N SER A 296 -23.16 12.13 -30.40
CA SER A 296 -23.60 12.28 -31.78
C SER A 296 -23.44 13.74 -32.20
N SER A 297 -22.41 14.03 -32.99
CA SER A 297 -22.34 15.24 -33.80
C SER A 297 -23.50 15.23 -34.79
N ARG A 298 -24.47 16.13 -34.59
CA ARG A 298 -25.54 16.38 -35.56
C ARG A 298 -24.95 16.99 -36.82
N HIS A 299 -24.70 16.17 -37.84
CA HIS A 299 -24.66 16.65 -39.22
C HIS A 299 -26.08 17.05 -39.63
N ARG A 300 -26.32 18.36 -39.78
CA ARG A 300 -27.55 18.88 -40.38
C ARG A 300 -27.48 18.66 -41.88
N ASN A 301 -28.43 17.87 -42.36
CA ASN A 301 -28.73 17.63 -43.75
C ASN A 301 -29.36 18.90 -44.34
N THR A 302 -28.63 19.67 -45.14
CA THR A 302 -29.18 20.76 -45.96
C THR A 302 -29.59 20.20 -47.31
N ARG A 303 -30.90 20.22 -47.56
CA ARG A 303 -31.55 19.88 -48.81
C ARG A 303 -31.04 20.80 -49.92
N ASP A 304 -30.51 20.21 -50.98
CA ASP A 304 -30.25 20.89 -52.24
C ASP A 304 -31.49 20.73 -53.13
N LEU A 305 -32.18 21.85 -53.36
CA LEU A 305 -33.37 21.98 -54.20
C LEU A 305 -33.24 23.29 -54.99
N SER A 306 -32.45 23.27 -56.06
CA SER A 306 -32.49 24.20 -57.20
C SER A 306 -31.52 23.65 -58.25
N SER A 307 -31.82 23.46 -59.52
CA SER A 307 -32.92 23.92 -60.37
C SER A 307 -32.71 23.27 -61.73
N VAL A 308 -33.69 22.49 -62.21
CA VAL A 308 -33.80 22.08 -63.61
C VAL A 308 -34.62 23.15 -64.31
N ILE A 309 -33.98 23.98 -65.14
CA ILE A 309 -34.65 24.85 -66.12
C ILE A 309 -34.45 24.24 -67.50
N LYS A 310 -35.55 24.01 -68.20
CA LYS A 310 -35.66 23.49 -69.56
C LYS A 310 -36.39 24.55 -70.41
N TYR A 311 -35.78 24.91 -71.55
CA TYR A 311 -36.33 25.65 -72.72
C TYR A 311 -36.76 27.11 -72.48
N HIS A 312 -36.54 28.11 -73.34
CA HIS A 312 -36.64 28.19 -74.80
C HIS A 312 -35.93 29.45 -75.35
N HIS A 313 -35.75 29.48 -76.68
CA HIS A 313 -35.59 30.63 -77.61
C HIS A 313 -34.21 31.10 -78.12
N ILE A 314 -34.14 31.05 -79.47
CA ILE A 314 -33.24 31.62 -80.49
C ILE A 314 -31.99 30.78 -80.82
#